data_AF-A0A7C2PJN3-F1
#
_entry.id   AF-A0A7C2PJN3-F1
#
_cell.length_a   1.000
_cell.length_b   1.000
_cell.length_c   1.000
_cell.angle_alpha   90.00
_cell.angle_beta   90.00
_cell.angle_gamma   90.00
#
_symmetry.space_group_name_H-M   'P 1'
#
loop_
_entity.id
_entity.type
_entity.pdbx_description
1 polymer ?
#
loop_
_entity_poly.entity_id
_entity_poly.type
_entity_poly.pdbx_seq_one_letter_code
_entity_poly.pdbx_strand_id
1 'polypeptide(L)'
;MRVLFKMNIVLAVVASLSGFLLAFVNTKADFKIKENQKKEIERAISDLMPGFSSFTSRDVKSYQVFSVFDRSLKQPGYILAASGSGYQGEIKL
;
A
#
# COMPACT_ATOMS: atom_id res chain seq x y z
N MET A 1 30.47 22.49 31.62
CA MET A 1 30.63 22.26 30.16
C MET A 1 30.78 20.80 29.74
N ARG A 2 31.69 20.00 30.33
CA ARG A 2 31.92 18.58 29.93
C ARG A 2 30.67 17.67 29.97
N VAL A 3 29.77 17.85 30.95
CA VAL A 3 28.55 17.02 31.09
C VAL A 3 27.53 17.30 29.98
N LEU A 4 27.28 18.59 29.67
CA LEU A 4 26.40 19.00 28.58
C LEU A 4 26.89 18.48 27.22
N PHE A 5 28.21 18.49 27.00
CA PHE A 5 28.81 17.98 25.78
C PHE A 5 28.62 16.46 25.63
N LYS A 6 28.83 15.69 26.72
CA LYS A 6 28.56 14.24 26.75
C LYS A 6 27.08 13.94 26.47
N MET A 7 26.17 14.72 27.05
CA MET A 7 24.73 14.56 26.85
C MET A 7 24.34 14.76 25.37
N ASN A 8 24.85 15.81 24.73
CA ASN A 8 24.56 16.08 23.31
C ASN A 8 25.10 14.98 22.39
N ILE A 9 26.28 14.41 22.69
CA ILE A 9 26.83 13.29 21.93
C ILE A 9 25.93 12.06 22.05
N VAL A 10 25.51 11.72 23.27
CA VAL A 10 24.64 10.55 23.49
C VAL A 10 23.32 10.74 22.74
N LEU A 11 22.72 11.94 22.81
CA LEU A 11 21.48 12.24 22.09
C LEU A 11 21.66 12.12 20.58
N ALA A 12 22.76 12.66 20.03
CA ALA A 12 23.05 12.58 18.60
C ALA A 12 23.24 11.13 18.13
N VAL A 13 23.92 10.29 18.92
CA VAL A 13 24.13 8.88 18.60
C VAL A 13 22.80 8.12 18.63
N VAL A 14 22.00 8.28 19.69
CA VAL A 14 20.72 7.58 19.82
C VAL A 14 19.73 8.03 18.74
N ALA A 15 19.66 9.33 18.45
CA ALA A 15 18.79 9.87 17.40
C ALA A 15 19.21 9.35 16.02
N SER A 16 20.52 9.35 15.73
CA SER A 16 21.05 8.84 14.46
C SER A 16 20.77 7.35 14.29
N LEU A 17 21.02 6.55 15.33
CA LEU A 17 20.77 5.11 15.28
C LEU A 17 19.28 4.79 15.12
N SER A 18 18.42 5.50 15.85
CA SER A 18 16.96 5.32 15.78
C SER A 18 16.41 5.73 14.41
N GLY A 19 16.85 6.88 13.90
CA GLY A 19 16.46 7.37 12.57
C GLY A 19 16.92 6.43 11.46
N PHE A 20 18.15 5.91 11.56
CA PHE A 20 18.68 4.93 10.60
C PHE A 20 17.86 3.64 10.58
N LEU A 21 17.61 3.05 11.75
CA LEU A 21 16.82 1.82 11.87
C LEU A 21 15.39 2.00 11.35
N LEU A 22 14.74 3.11 11.72
CA LEU A 22 13.39 3.41 11.28
C LEU A 22 13.34 3.58 9.76
N ALA A 23 14.27 4.33 9.17
CA ALA A 23 14.34 4.51 7.72
C ALA A 23 14.58 3.20 6.98
N PHE A 24 15.47 2.35 7.50
CA PHE A 24 15.75 1.04 6.91
C PHE A 24 14.52 0.12 6.92
N VAL A 25 13.85 0.03 8.07
CA VAL A 25 12.62 -0.77 8.21
C VAL A 25 11.52 -0.21 7.33
N ASN A 26 11.29 1.11 7.36
CA ASN A 26 10.24 1.76 6.58
C ASN A 26 10.42 1.51 5.08
N THR A 27 11.64 1.64 4.57
CA THR A 27 11.92 1.42 3.14
C THR A 27 11.61 -0.02 2.71
N LYS A 28 11.96 -1.01 3.55
CA LYS A 28 11.67 -2.43 3.26
C LYS A 28 10.19 -2.76 3.42
N ALA A 29 9.56 -2.23 4.46
CA ALA A 29 8.15 -2.41 4.75
C ALA A 29 7.29 -1.81 3.63
N ASP A 30 7.54 -0.57 3.21
CA ASP A 30 6.80 0.11 2.15
C ASP A 30 6.82 -0.67 0.83
N PHE A 31 7.99 -1.19 0.44
CA PHE A 31 8.09 -2.03 -0.75
C PHE A 31 7.21 -3.28 -0.64
N LYS A 32 7.27 -3.96 0.51
CA LYS A 32 6.50 -5.19 0.73
C LYS A 32 5.00 -4.93 0.86
N ILE A 33 4.60 -3.81 1.48
CA ILE A 33 3.21 -3.37 1.60
C ILE A 33 2.63 -3.14 0.19
N LYS A 34 3.35 -2.44 -0.68
CA LYS A 34 2.91 -2.21 -2.08
C LYS A 34 2.79 -3.52 -2.87
N GLU A 35 3.76 -4.42 -2.72
CA GLU A 35 3.71 -5.73 -3.37
C GLU A 35 2.51 -6.56 -2.90
N ASN A 36 2.26 -6.59 -1.59
CA ASN A 36 1.14 -7.32 -1.01
C ASN A 36 -0.20 -6.69 -1.40
N GLN A 37 -0.33 -5.36 -1.35
CA GLN A 37 -1.55 -4.66 -1.79
C GLN A 37 -1.89 -5.00 -3.25
N LYS A 38 -0.88 -5.01 -4.14
CA LYS A 38 -1.10 -5.39 -5.54
C LYS A 38 -1.61 -6.84 -5.65
N LYS A 39 -0.99 -7.78 -4.93
CA LYS A 39 -1.41 -9.19 -4.93
C LYS A 39 -2.82 -9.40 -4.36
N GLU A 40 -3.18 -8.67 -3.31
CA GLU A 40 -4.51 -8.74 -2.72
C GLU A 40 -5.58 -8.16 -3.65
N ILE A 41 -5.29 -7.05 -4.35
CA ILE A 41 -6.19 -6.52 -5.38
C ILE A 41 -6.36 -7.53 -6.52
N GLU A 42 -5.27 -8.13 -7.01
CA GLU A 42 -5.33 -9.16 -8.05
C GLU A 42 -6.15 -10.39 -7.61
N ARG A 43 -6.01 -10.82 -6.35
CA ARG A 43 -6.83 -11.89 -5.75
C ARG A 43 -8.30 -11.50 -5.70
N ALA A 44 -8.63 -10.32 -5.18
CA ALA A 44 -10.01 -9.84 -5.09
C ALA A 44 -10.67 -9.76 -6.49
N ILE A 45 -9.93 -9.28 -7.51
CA ILE A 45 -10.40 -9.27 -8.89
C ILE A 45 -10.62 -10.70 -9.41
N SER A 46 -9.70 -11.63 -9.12
CA SER A 46 -9.82 -13.04 -9.51
C SER A 46 -11.03 -13.72 -8.87
N ASP A 47 -11.34 -13.40 -7.62
CA ASP A 47 -12.47 -13.97 -6.88
C ASP A 47 -13.81 -13.44 -7.42
N LEU A 48 -13.86 -12.15 -7.79
CA LEU A 48 -15.04 -11.53 -8.38
C LEU A 48 -15.25 -11.94 -9.84
N MET A 49 -14.18 -12.15 -10.61
CA MET A 49 -14.23 -12.50 -12.03
C MET A 49 -13.19 -13.57 -12.38
N PRO A 50 -13.51 -14.86 -12.17
CA PRO A 50 -12.59 -15.94 -12.49
C PRO A 50 -12.32 -15.99 -14.00
N GLY A 51 -11.04 -16.06 -14.37
CA GLY A 51 -10.61 -16.20 -15.78
C GLY A 51 -10.28 -14.90 -16.52
N PHE A 52 -10.24 -13.75 -15.84
CA PHE A 52 -9.78 -12.50 -16.45
C PHE A 52 -8.36 -12.63 -17.02
N SER A 53 -8.08 -11.92 -18.12
CA SER A 53 -6.75 -11.90 -18.75
C SER A 53 -5.92 -10.68 -18.37
N SER A 54 -6.58 -9.54 -18.17
CA SER A 54 -5.94 -8.26 -17.86
C SER A 54 -6.92 -7.33 -17.16
N PHE A 55 -6.38 -6.36 -16.41
CA PHE A 55 -7.15 -5.29 -15.82
C PHE A 55 -6.43 -3.95 -15.99
N THR A 56 -7.20 -2.86 -15.98
CA THR A 56 -6.69 -1.49 -16.00
C THR A 56 -7.37 -0.70 -14.90
N SER A 57 -6.59 0.03 -14.10
CA SER A 57 -7.11 0.97 -13.11
C SER A 57 -7.27 2.37 -13.71
N ARG A 58 -8.38 3.04 -13.44
CA ARG A 58 -8.58 4.47 -13.70
C ARG A 58 -9.22 5.12 -12.49
N ASP A 59 -8.74 6.30 -12.13
CA ASP A 59 -9.36 7.11 -11.09
C ASP A 59 -10.48 7.95 -11.72
N VAL A 60 -11.71 7.74 -11.25
CA VAL A 60 -12.90 8.46 -11.73
C VAL A 60 -13.61 9.06 -10.53
N LYS A 61 -13.67 10.40 -10.48
CA LYS A 61 -14.43 11.15 -9.46
C LYS A 61 -14.18 10.67 -8.02
N SER A 62 -12.90 10.46 -7.68
CA SER A 62 -12.41 9.98 -6.38
C SER A 62 -12.56 8.48 -6.09
N TYR A 63 -13.01 7.68 -7.05
CA TYR A 63 -13.05 6.22 -6.95
C TYR A 63 -12.00 5.59 -7.86
N GLN A 64 -11.32 4.55 -7.35
CA GLN A 64 -10.45 3.72 -8.18
C GLN A 64 -11.31 2.64 -8.86
N VAL A 65 -11.40 2.72 -10.18
CA VAL A 65 -12.21 1.81 -11.01
C VAL A 65 -11.28 0.87 -11.77
N PHE A 66 -11.49 -0.43 -11.63
CA PHE A 66 -10.79 -1.45 -12.38
C PHE A 66 -11.66 -1.96 -13.53
N SER A 67 -11.22 -1.72 -14.76
CA SER A 67 -11.79 -2.36 -15.95
C SER A 67 -11.10 -3.70 -16.17
N VAL A 68 -11.87 -4.79 -16.15
CA VAL A 68 -11.38 -6.17 -16.22
C VAL A 68 -11.80 -6.79 -17.54
N PHE A 69 -10.87 -7.41 -18.27
CA PHE A 69 -11.12 -7.98 -19.58
C PHE A 69 -11.02 -9.51 -19.55
N ASP A 70 -12.03 -10.18 -20.06
CA ASP A 70 -12.00 -11.63 -20.30
C ASP A 70 -11.04 -12.00 -21.46
N ARG A 71 -10.66 -13.27 -21.58
CA ARG A 71 -9.83 -13.85 -22.65
C ARG A 71 -10.36 -13.57 -24.05
N SER A 72 -11.66 -13.35 -24.20
CA SER A 72 -12.26 -12.99 -25.49
C SER A 72 -12.11 -11.50 -25.84
N LEU A 73 -11.58 -10.67 -24.94
CA LEU A 73 -11.46 -9.19 -25.07
C LEU A 73 -12.79 -8.46 -25.37
N LYS A 74 -13.93 -9.13 -25.19
CA LYS A 74 -15.22 -8.66 -25.73
C LYS A 74 -16.14 -7.96 -24.74
N GLN A 75 -15.96 -8.15 -23.44
CA GLN A 75 -16.77 -7.47 -22.42
C GLN A 75 -15.89 -7.00 -21.26
N PRO A 76 -15.76 -5.67 -21.03
CA PRO A 76 -15.13 -5.15 -19.84
C PRO A 76 -16.11 -5.23 -18.65
N GLY A 77 -15.77 -6.04 -17.65
CA GLY A 77 -16.36 -5.91 -16.32
C GLY A 77 -15.79 -4.66 -15.63
N TYR A 78 -16.56 -4.05 -14.73
CA TYR A 78 -16.09 -2.93 -13.92
C TYR A 78 -16.14 -3.31 -12.45
N ILE A 79 -15.02 -3.14 -11.75
CA ILE A 79 -14.92 -3.31 -10.31
C ILE A 79 -14.61 -1.94 -9.72
N LEU A 80 -15.37 -1.55 -8.71
CA LEU A 80 -15.20 -0.28 -8.00
C LEU A 80 -14.56 -0.58 -6.65
N ALA A 81 -13.41 0.04 -6.37
CA ALA A 81 -12.88 0.05 -5.02
C ALA A 81 -13.59 1.12 -4.20
N ALA A 82 -14.18 0.72 -3.08
CA ALA A 82 -14.77 1.61 -2.11
C ALA A 82 -13.95 1.57 -0.83
N SER A 83 -13.78 2.71 -0.17
CA SER A 83 -13.21 2.74 1.17
C SER A 83 -14.10 3.52 2.12
N GLY A 84 -14.07 3.12 3.39
CA GLY A 84 -14.90 3.71 4.43
C GLY A 84 -14.27 3.56 5.80
N SER A 85 -14.70 4.38 6.75
CA SER A 85 -14.23 4.28 8.14
C SER A 85 -14.86 3.08 8.84
N GLY A 86 -14.03 2.18 9.34
CA GLY A 86 -14.41 1.11 10.26
C GLY A 86 -14.06 1.45 11.71
N TYR A 87 -14.39 0.53 12.62
CA TYR A 87 -14.21 0.73 14.08
C TYR A 87 -12.74 0.87 14.51
N GLN A 88 -11.80 0.22 13.80
CA GLN A 88 -10.36 0.25 14.11
C GLN A 88 -9.49 0.80 12.98
N GLY A 89 -10.09 1.41 11.96
CA GLY A 89 -9.37 1.94 10.82
C GLY A 89 -10.19 1.94 9.53
N GLU A 90 -9.55 2.35 8.44
CA GLU A 90 -10.17 2.34 7.10
C GLU A 90 -10.38 0.90 6.62
N ILE A 91 -11.59 0.61 6.14
CA ILE A 91 -11.94 -0.63 5.46
C ILE A 91 -11.95 -0.34 3.96
N LYS A 92 -11.32 -1.21 3.18
CA LYS A 92 -11.32 -1.18 1.71
C LYS A 92 -12.10 -2.39 1.21
N LEU A 93 -13.03 -2.14 0.30
CA LEU A 93 -13.94 -3.10 -0.33
C LEU A 93 -13.74 -3.06 -1.84
#